data_AF-A0A3M0G6Q3-F1
#
_entry.id   AF-A0A3M0G6Q3-F1
#
_cell.length_a   1.000
_cell.length_b   1.000
_cell.length_c   1.000
_cell.angle_alpha   90.00
_cell.angle_beta   90.00
_cell.angle_gamma   90.00
#
_symmetry.space_group_name_H-M   'P 1'
#
loop_
_entity.id
_entity.type
_entity.pdbx_description
1 polymer ?
#
loop_
_entity_poly.entity_id
_entity_poly.type
_entity_poly.pdbx_seq_one_letter_code
_entity_poly.pdbx_strand_id
1 'polypeptide(L)'
;MGLVLEDKWVWDSWSIDDQQGCHHLFYLQAHRSLGDPHLRHMNPSVGHAVSDDYRTWDVLPDALAPRRTPGWDDRTTWTGSVVEGPSGRYHLFYTGTSNVEDATVQRIGRADSDDLIQWERFGDDPLLEADPRWYEKYDGTNWHDEAFRDPWVVPDPDGNGWHMLITARSREGDAFSRGVVGYAWSPDLDTWEVRPPLSRPGKFGQLEVLQYVELDGVPHLVFSCAEGELHPDLHIAGQGGGVWLVPGETLLGPWNLNRARRVDHDSLYAARVITDGDGEQRLLGFSDEVDGEFVGELLDPVDIVLE
;
A
#
# COMPACT_ATOMS: atom_id res chain seq x y z
N MET A 1 -11.05 16.06 11.71
CA MET A 1 -11.59 16.15 10.34
C MET A 1 -10.42 15.79 9.48
N GLY A 2 -10.50 14.66 8.78
CA GLY A 2 -9.34 14.11 8.07
C GLY A 2 -8.74 15.07 7.04
N LEU A 3 -7.64 14.66 6.43
CA LEU A 3 -6.91 15.50 5.49
C LEU A 3 -7.72 15.76 4.21
N VAL A 4 -8.17 17.00 4.05
CA VAL A 4 -8.86 17.51 2.86
C VAL A 4 -8.03 18.66 2.27
N LEU A 5 -7.66 18.54 1.00
CA LEU A 5 -6.96 19.58 0.25
C LEU A 5 -7.92 20.19 -0.77
N GLU A 6 -8.02 21.51 -0.88
CA GLU A 6 -8.99 22.17 -1.78
C GLU A 6 -8.70 21.86 -3.25
N ASP A 7 -7.42 21.81 -3.63
CA ASP A 7 -6.96 21.71 -5.01
C ASP A 7 -6.60 20.29 -5.44
N LYS A 8 -6.55 19.32 -4.52
CA LYS A 8 -6.07 17.96 -4.78
C LYS A 8 -7.01 16.89 -4.24
N TRP A 9 -7.06 15.77 -4.94
CA TRP A 9 -7.51 14.50 -4.36
C TRP A 9 -6.35 13.88 -3.57
N VAL A 10 -6.69 13.19 -2.48
CA VAL A 10 -5.80 12.41 -1.61
C VAL A 10 -6.35 10.98 -1.53
N TRP A 11 -5.49 9.96 -1.62
CA TRP A 11 -5.93 8.57 -1.49
C TRP A 11 -4.99 7.73 -0.61
N ASP A 12 -4.44 6.63 -1.12
CA ASP A 12 -3.56 5.71 -0.38
C ASP A 12 -2.55 6.46 0.48
N SER A 13 -2.44 6.03 1.74
CA SER A 13 -1.62 6.71 2.73
C SER A 13 -0.87 5.72 3.63
N TRP A 14 0.23 6.19 4.20
CA TRP A 14 1.05 5.43 5.14
C TRP A 14 1.72 6.37 6.12
N SER A 15 1.85 5.93 7.37
CA SER A 15 2.40 6.74 8.45
C SER A 15 3.66 6.14 9.07
N ILE A 16 4.42 7.01 9.74
CA ILE A 16 5.48 6.67 10.67
C ILE A 16 5.51 7.74 11.77
N ASP A 17 5.77 7.31 13.00
CA ASP A 17 5.95 8.24 14.12
C ASP A 17 7.42 8.64 14.22
N ASP A 18 7.69 9.93 14.39
CA ASP A 18 9.05 10.41 14.65
C ASP A 18 9.46 10.16 16.11
N GLN A 19 10.73 10.43 16.43
CA GLN A 19 11.26 10.23 17.80
C GLN A 19 10.62 11.15 18.85
N GLN A 20 9.87 12.18 18.43
CA GLN A 20 9.15 13.12 19.30
C GLN A 20 7.68 12.73 19.47
N GLY A 21 7.21 11.69 18.77
CA GLY A 21 5.82 11.23 18.78
C GLY A 21 4.92 11.98 17.80
N CYS A 22 5.48 12.76 16.87
CA CYS A 22 4.72 13.39 15.80
C CYS A 22 4.45 12.38 14.68
N HIS A 23 3.21 12.31 14.20
CA HIS A 23 2.79 11.39 13.15
C HIS A 23 3.09 12.00 11.78
N HIS A 24 4.04 11.42 11.06
CA HIS A 24 4.26 11.75 9.66
C HIS A 24 3.33 10.90 8.80
N LEU A 25 2.57 11.54 7.92
CA LEU A 25 1.71 10.89 6.92
C LEU A 25 2.20 11.20 5.52
N PHE A 26 2.47 10.16 4.77
CA PHE A 26 2.70 10.21 3.34
C PHE A 26 1.45 9.71 2.63
N TYR A 27 1.09 10.35 1.52
CA TYR A 27 -0.13 10.02 0.82
C TYR A 27 0.01 10.30 -0.67
N LEU A 28 -0.70 9.53 -1.49
CA LEU A 28 -0.79 9.84 -2.89
C LEU A 28 -1.77 10.99 -3.13
N GLN A 29 -1.41 11.89 -4.04
CA GLN A 29 -2.24 13.04 -4.40
C GLN A 29 -2.15 13.38 -5.89
N ALA A 30 -3.19 14.05 -6.40
CA ALA A 30 -3.24 14.59 -7.75
C ALA A 30 -4.15 15.81 -7.81
N HIS A 31 -3.84 16.76 -8.68
CA HIS A 31 -4.59 18.01 -8.76
C HIS A 31 -5.99 17.79 -9.37
N ARG A 32 -7.02 18.33 -8.71
CA ARG A 32 -8.41 18.35 -9.19
C ARG A 32 -8.59 19.06 -10.53
N SER A 33 -7.62 19.87 -10.96
CA SER A 33 -7.62 20.51 -12.28
C SER A 33 -7.56 19.53 -13.45
N LEU A 34 -7.26 18.25 -13.20
CA LEU A 34 -7.38 17.18 -14.19
C LEU A 34 -8.84 16.99 -14.66
N GLY A 35 -9.82 17.39 -13.84
CA GLY A 35 -11.26 17.28 -14.13
C GLY A 35 -11.82 15.87 -13.96
N ASP A 36 -11.10 14.86 -14.45
CA ASP A 36 -11.46 13.44 -14.30
C ASP A 36 -10.61 12.78 -13.18
N PRO A 37 -11.23 12.31 -12.07
CA PRO A 37 -10.51 11.67 -10.97
C PRO A 37 -9.83 10.35 -11.35
N HIS A 38 -10.24 9.66 -12.43
CA HIS A 38 -9.55 8.44 -12.88
C HIS A 38 -8.16 8.73 -13.42
N LEU A 39 -7.88 9.97 -13.87
CA LEU A 39 -6.56 10.38 -14.31
C LEU A 39 -5.55 10.50 -13.15
N ARG A 40 -6.00 10.47 -11.88
CA ARG A 40 -5.15 10.63 -10.69
C ARG A 40 -4.07 9.56 -10.59
N HIS A 41 -4.40 8.30 -10.91
CA HIS A 41 -3.46 7.18 -10.84
C HIS A 41 -2.27 7.39 -11.79
N MET A 42 -2.52 8.13 -12.85
CA MET A 42 -1.60 8.48 -13.91
C MET A 42 -0.95 9.86 -13.73
N ASN A 43 -1.24 10.59 -12.66
CA ASN A 43 -0.63 11.87 -12.36
C ASN A 43 -0.32 12.03 -10.85
N PRO A 44 0.26 11.02 -10.17
CA PRO A 44 0.47 11.08 -8.73
C PRO A 44 1.72 11.90 -8.36
N SER A 45 1.68 12.54 -7.20
CA SER A 45 2.87 12.73 -6.35
C SER A 45 2.61 12.14 -4.96
N VAL A 46 3.67 11.96 -4.19
CA VAL A 46 3.62 11.61 -2.77
C VAL A 46 3.65 12.92 -1.97
N GLY A 47 2.50 13.31 -1.44
CA GLY A 47 2.36 14.40 -0.48
C GLY A 47 2.85 14.00 0.91
N HIS A 48 2.99 15.00 1.77
CA HIS A 48 3.45 14.83 3.14
C HIS A 48 2.67 15.78 4.07
N ALA A 49 2.22 15.28 5.21
CA ALA A 49 1.66 16.07 6.29
C ALA A 49 2.10 15.49 7.64
N VAL A 50 2.00 16.31 8.69
CA VAL A 50 2.24 15.89 10.07
C VAL A 50 1.04 16.15 10.95
N SER A 51 0.90 15.36 12.02
CA SER A 51 -0.19 15.48 12.98
C SER A 51 0.25 15.00 14.36
N ASP A 52 -0.39 15.51 15.41
CA ASP A 52 -0.23 15.00 16.78
C ASP A 52 -1.44 14.13 17.22
N ASP A 53 -2.48 14.00 16.39
CA ASP A 53 -3.75 13.36 16.76
C ASP A 53 -4.45 12.58 15.63
N TYR A 54 -3.77 12.39 14.49
CA TYR A 54 -4.29 11.79 13.25
C TYR A 54 -5.53 12.48 12.65
N ARG A 55 -5.92 13.65 13.16
CA ARG A 55 -7.19 14.34 12.79
C ARG A 55 -6.96 15.78 12.37
N THR A 56 -5.85 16.39 12.76
CA THR A 56 -5.45 17.75 12.42
C THR A 56 -4.10 17.68 11.75
N TRP A 57 -4.02 18.16 10.52
CA TRP A 57 -2.87 17.93 9.65
C TRP A 57 -2.22 19.24 9.21
N ASP A 58 -0.91 19.36 9.41
CA ASP A 58 -0.08 20.41 8.84
C ASP A 58 0.63 19.87 7.59
N VAL A 59 0.28 20.42 6.42
CA VAL A 59 0.86 19.99 5.14
C VAL A 59 2.31 20.49 5.01
N LEU A 60 3.19 19.57 4.64
CA LEU A 60 4.61 19.80 4.39
C LEU A 60 4.92 19.70 2.89
N PRO A 61 6.16 20.03 2.45
CA PRO A 61 6.54 19.81 1.05
C PRO A 61 6.37 18.36 0.63
N ASP A 62 5.94 18.14 -0.62
CA ASP A 62 5.82 16.80 -1.23
C ASP A 62 7.12 15.99 -1.04
N ALA A 63 6.98 14.73 -0.61
CA ALA A 63 8.10 13.84 -0.32
C ALA A 63 8.74 13.28 -1.60
N LEU A 64 7.94 12.90 -2.58
CA LEU A 64 8.40 12.28 -3.82
C LEU A 64 7.45 12.57 -4.97
N ALA A 65 7.98 12.64 -6.19
CA ALA A 65 7.20 12.72 -7.42
C ALA A 65 7.92 11.90 -8.50
N PRO A 66 7.23 11.45 -9.58
CA PRO A 66 7.86 10.71 -10.68
C PRO A 66 9.14 11.36 -11.17
N ARG A 67 10.12 10.55 -11.60
CA ARG A 67 11.36 11.11 -12.14
C ARG A 67 11.05 12.01 -13.34
N ARG A 68 11.78 13.13 -13.41
CA ARG A 68 11.69 14.05 -14.55
C ARG A 68 12.54 13.60 -15.74
N THR A 69 13.46 12.67 -15.50
CA THR A 69 14.31 12.05 -16.52
C THR A 69 13.83 10.64 -16.79
N PRO A 70 14.07 10.09 -18.00
CA PRO A 70 13.71 8.72 -18.31
C PRO A 70 14.24 7.72 -17.27
N GLY A 71 13.41 6.77 -16.85
CA GLY A 71 13.74 5.80 -15.79
C GLY A 71 12.59 4.83 -15.49
N TRP A 72 12.81 3.88 -14.58
CA TRP A 72 11.82 2.86 -14.25
C TRP A 72 10.63 3.38 -13.41
N ASP A 73 10.79 4.55 -12.76
CA ASP A 73 9.78 5.28 -11.97
C ASP A 73 9.49 6.68 -12.54
N ASP A 74 9.65 6.87 -13.85
CA ASP A 74 9.44 8.15 -14.54
C ASP A 74 7.97 8.45 -14.90
N ARG A 75 7.07 7.47 -14.70
CA ARG A 75 5.64 7.60 -15.01
C ARG A 75 4.79 7.81 -13.77
N THR A 76 5.02 7.02 -12.73
CA THR A 76 4.30 7.14 -11.45
C THR A 76 5.21 6.85 -10.27
N THR A 77 4.87 7.44 -9.12
CA THR A 77 5.33 7.04 -7.79
C THR A 77 4.07 6.78 -6.96
N TRP A 78 3.87 5.53 -6.58
CA TRP A 78 2.69 5.01 -5.90
C TRP A 78 3.04 4.49 -4.49
N THR A 79 2.03 3.91 -3.86
CA THR A 79 1.94 3.50 -2.47
C THR A 79 3.14 2.70 -2.00
N GLY A 80 3.44 2.87 -0.71
CA GLY A 80 4.66 2.41 -0.08
C GLY A 80 4.58 2.25 1.43
N SER A 81 5.74 2.27 2.08
CA SER A 81 5.89 2.30 3.54
C SER A 81 7.20 3.01 3.92
N VAL A 82 7.24 3.61 5.10
CA VAL A 82 8.47 4.19 5.67
C VAL A 82 8.89 3.40 6.90
N VAL A 83 10.18 3.12 7.03
CA VAL A 83 10.78 2.55 8.23
C VAL A 83 12.05 3.30 8.62
N GLU A 84 12.35 3.37 9.92
CA GLU A 84 13.67 3.79 10.40
C GLU A 84 14.61 2.59 10.39
N GLY A 85 15.72 2.68 9.66
CA GLY A 85 16.74 1.66 9.61
C GLY A 85 17.65 1.68 10.85
N PRO A 86 18.50 0.64 11.04
CA PRO A 86 19.37 0.54 12.22
C PRO A 86 20.40 1.67 12.36
N SER A 87 20.65 2.43 11.30
CA SER A 87 21.53 3.60 11.27
C SER A 87 20.85 4.89 11.77
N GLY A 88 19.54 4.87 12.01
CA GLY A 88 18.70 6.04 12.26
C GLY A 88 18.27 6.80 11.01
N ARG A 89 18.62 6.30 9.80
CA ARG A 89 18.08 6.85 8.54
C ARG A 89 16.72 6.28 8.24
N TYR A 90 15.85 7.09 7.66
CA TYR A 90 14.53 6.67 7.21
C TYR A 90 14.58 6.17 5.77
N HIS A 91 13.82 5.12 5.49
CA HIS A 91 13.72 4.48 4.18
C HIS A 91 12.26 4.48 3.72
N LEU A 92 11.94 5.26 2.69
CA LEU A 92 10.69 5.21 1.97
C LEU A 92 10.80 4.17 0.87
N PHE A 93 10.16 3.03 1.05
CA PHE A 93 9.93 2.07 -0.02
C PHE A 93 8.68 2.49 -0.78
N TYR A 94 8.75 2.56 -2.10
CA TYR A 94 7.64 3.03 -2.93
C TYR A 94 7.54 2.23 -4.22
N THR A 95 6.37 2.29 -4.85
CA THR A 95 6.12 1.65 -6.14
C THR A 95 6.39 2.65 -7.27
N GLY A 96 7.11 2.23 -8.30
CA GLY A 96 7.34 3.03 -9.51
C GLY A 96 6.92 2.30 -10.77
N THR A 97 6.54 3.08 -11.78
CA THR A 97 6.30 2.59 -13.13
C THR A 97 6.94 3.50 -14.17
N SER A 98 7.10 2.99 -15.40
CA SER A 98 7.77 3.71 -16.49
C SER A 98 6.81 4.15 -17.60
N ASN A 99 7.20 5.20 -18.33
CA ASN A 99 6.47 5.69 -19.49
C ASN A 99 6.63 4.74 -20.69
N VAL A 100 7.80 4.08 -20.79
CA VAL A 100 8.09 3.16 -21.90
C VAL A 100 7.20 1.93 -21.87
N GLU A 101 6.74 1.52 -20.68
CA GLU A 101 5.88 0.37 -20.46
C GLU A 101 4.43 0.77 -20.19
N ASP A 102 4.05 2.02 -20.46
CA ASP A 102 2.69 2.55 -20.25
C ASP A 102 2.14 2.26 -18.83
N ALA A 103 3.00 2.36 -17.81
CA ALA A 103 2.70 2.02 -16.42
C ALA A 103 2.28 0.55 -16.13
N THR A 104 2.41 -0.37 -17.10
CA THR A 104 1.91 -1.75 -16.95
C THR A 104 2.79 -2.65 -16.09
N VAL A 105 4.07 -2.30 -15.92
CA VAL A 105 5.03 -3.07 -15.12
C VAL A 105 5.38 -2.31 -13.84
N GLN A 106 4.98 -2.86 -12.70
CA GLN A 106 5.21 -2.28 -11.38
C GLN A 106 6.50 -2.81 -10.76
N ARG A 107 7.24 -1.92 -10.13
CA ARG A 107 8.50 -2.23 -9.47
C ARG A 107 8.60 -1.48 -8.15
N ILE A 108 9.45 -1.96 -7.26
CA ILE A 108 9.67 -1.33 -5.96
C ILE A 108 11.04 -0.64 -5.96
N GLY A 109 11.10 0.59 -5.45
CA GLY A 109 12.34 1.30 -5.18
C GLY A 109 12.38 1.87 -3.77
N ARG A 110 13.46 2.59 -3.47
CA ARG A 110 13.70 3.21 -2.17
C ARG A 110 14.15 4.65 -2.33
N ALA A 111 13.76 5.51 -1.39
CA ALA A 111 14.37 6.80 -1.14
C ALA A 111 14.76 6.89 0.33
N ASP A 112 15.87 7.55 0.62
CA ASP A 112 16.41 7.68 1.96
C ASP A 112 16.25 9.12 2.46
N SER A 113 16.02 9.29 3.76
CA SER A 113 15.91 10.58 4.42
C SER A 113 16.58 10.55 5.80
N ASP A 114 17.10 11.70 6.23
CA ASP A 114 17.62 11.89 7.58
C ASP A 114 16.61 12.61 8.50
N ASP A 115 15.54 13.19 7.94
CA ASP A 115 14.62 14.09 8.65
C ASP A 115 13.12 13.88 8.31
N LEU A 116 12.80 12.86 7.51
CA LEU A 116 11.47 12.56 6.96
C LEU A 116 10.91 13.63 6.01
N ILE A 117 11.64 14.73 5.75
CA ILE A 117 11.20 15.84 4.89
C ILE A 117 11.91 15.77 3.53
N GLN A 118 13.23 15.64 3.53
CA GLN A 118 14.06 15.62 2.32
C GLN A 118 14.41 14.19 1.96
N TRP A 119 14.13 13.81 0.72
CA TRP A 119 14.30 12.44 0.23
C TRP A 119 15.27 12.36 -0.95
N GLU A 120 16.23 11.45 -0.85
CA GLU A 120 17.17 11.11 -1.93
C GLU A 120 16.88 9.70 -2.44
N ARG A 121 16.65 9.55 -3.75
CA ARG A 121 16.42 8.23 -4.35
C ARG A 121 17.65 7.34 -4.20
N PHE A 122 17.42 6.08 -3.84
CA PHE A 122 18.46 5.08 -3.77
C PHE A 122 18.71 4.47 -5.16
N GLY A 123 19.84 4.82 -5.76
CA GLY A 123 20.26 4.30 -7.07
C GLY A 123 19.39 4.76 -8.25
N ASP A 124 19.70 4.23 -9.43
CA ASP A 124 19.00 4.52 -10.69
C ASP A 124 18.14 3.36 -11.19
N ASP A 125 18.34 2.16 -10.66
CA ASP A 125 17.63 0.93 -11.00
C ASP A 125 16.54 0.61 -9.96
N PRO A 126 15.50 -0.17 -10.32
CA PRO A 126 14.53 -0.67 -9.36
C PRO A 126 15.22 -1.54 -8.31
N LEU A 127 14.75 -1.47 -7.06
CA LEU A 127 15.27 -2.31 -5.97
C LEU A 127 14.76 -3.75 -6.09
N LEU A 128 13.49 -3.92 -6.44
CA LEU A 128 12.86 -5.22 -6.64
C LEU A 128 11.89 -5.22 -7.81
N GLU A 129 11.80 -6.37 -8.49
CA GLU A 129 10.84 -6.66 -9.53
C GLU A 129 10.18 -8.02 -9.27
N ALA A 130 9.02 -8.26 -9.90
CA ALA A 130 8.38 -9.57 -9.85
C ALA A 130 9.29 -10.66 -10.44
N ASP A 131 9.62 -11.64 -9.61
CA ASP A 131 10.38 -12.82 -10.03
C ASP A 131 9.46 -13.82 -10.75
N PRO A 132 9.71 -14.15 -12.03
CA PRO A 132 8.87 -15.05 -12.82
C PRO A 132 8.87 -16.49 -12.32
N ARG A 133 9.73 -16.86 -11.36
CA ARG A 133 9.64 -18.15 -10.66
C ARG A 133 8.36 -18.22 -9.82
N TRP A 134 7.95 -17.10 -9.21
CA TRP A 134 6.92 -17.05 -8.18
C TRP A 134 5.69 -16.24 -8.59
N TYR A 135 5.90 -15.12 -9.29
CA TYR A 135 4.87 -14.12 -9.54
C TYR A 135 4.52 -14.01 -11.02
N GLU A 136 3.28 -13.63 -11.29
CA GLU A 136 2.79 -13.34 -12.63
C GLU A 136 3.59 -12.20 -13.25
N LYS A 137 3.86 -12.30 -14.56
CA LYS A 137 4.46 -11.23 -15.37
C LYS A 137 3.42 -10.71 -16.35
N TYR A 138 3.53 -9.44 -16.75
CA TYR A 138 2.61 -8.88 -17.72
C TYR A 138 2.77 -9.57 -19.09
N ASP A 139 1.67 -10.10 -19.62
CA ASP A 139 1.60 -10.70 -20.96
C ASP A 139 0.57 -10.02 -21.88
N GLY A 140 -0.17 -9.04 -21.35
CA GLY A 140 -1.22 -8.31 -22.06
C GLY A 140 -2.51 -9.09 -22.34
N THR A 141 -2.72 -10.25 -21.71
CA THR A 141 -3.87 -11.13 -22.04
C THR A 141 -4.82 -11.42 -20.87
N ASN A 142 -4.30 -11.64 -19.66
CA ASN A 142 -5.09 -12.15 -18.54
C ASN A 142 -5.48 -11.09 -17.51
N TRP A 143 -4.66 -10.06 -17.36
CA TRP A 143 -4.83 -9.00 -16.38
C TRP A 143 -4.29 -7.68 -16.93
N HIS A 144 -4.65 -6.57 -16.29
CA HIS A 144 -4.36 -5.23 -16.81
C HIS A 144 -2.91 -4.76 -16.54
N ASP A 145 -2.23 -5.35 -15.56
CA ASP A 145 -0.87 -4.99 -15.14
C ASP A 145 -0.05 -6.20 -14.63
N GLU A 146 1.25 -6.00 -14.43
CA GLU A 146 2.11 -6.84 -13.59
C GLU A 146 2.13 -6.28 -12.17
N ALA A 147 1.35 -6.88 -11.28
CA ALA A 147 1.27 -6.49 -9.89
C ALA A 147 2.55 -6.83 -9.12
N PHE A 148 3.26 -5.80 -8.67
CA PHE A 148 4.39 -5.91 -7.75
C PHE A 148 4.64 -4.57 -7.06
N ARG A 149 3.73 -4.24 -6.13
CA ARG A 149 3.60 -2.91 -5.54
C ARG A 149 3.25 -2.94 -4.05
N ASP A 150 3.02 -1.75 -3.51
CA ASP A 150 2.57 -1.49 -2.13
C ASP A 150 3.46 -2.16 -1.07
N PRO A 151 4.79 -1.95 -1.12
CA PRO A 151 5.70 -2.57 -0.17
C PRO A 151 5.32 -2.19 1.27
N TRP A 152 5.17 -3.20 2.12
CA TRP A 152 5.02 -3.06 3.57
C TRP A 152 6.21 -3.70 4.26
N VAL A 153 7.13 -2.87 4.75
CA VAL A 153 8.38 -3.31 5.37
C VAL A 153 8.25 -3.32 6.89
N VAL A 154 8.65 -4.43 7.53
CA VAL A 154 8.70 -4.58 8.99
C VAL A 154 9.94 -5.36 9.42
N PRO A 155 10.50 -5.07 10.61
CA PRO A 155 11.60 -5.86 11.14
C PRO A 155 11.12 -7.27 11.50
N ASP A 156 12.00 -8.24 11.35
CA ASP A 156 11.81 -9.60 11.86
C ASP A 156 11.77 -9.54 13.41
N PRO A 157 10.72 -10.05 14.08
CA PRO A 157 10.58 -9.97 15.54
C PRO A 157 11.67 -10.75 16.29
N ASP A 158 12.29 -11.75 15.65
CA ASP A 158 13.41 -12.52 16.19
C ASP A 158 14.77 -11.90 15.83
N GLY A 159 14.79 -10.73 15.18
CA GLY A 159 15.99 -9.97 14.82
C GLY A 159 16.73 -10.50 13.59
N ASN A 160 16.11 -11.38 12.81
CA ASN A 160 16.69 -11.95 11.59
C ASN A 160 16.37 -11.10 10.34
N GLY A 161 16.68 -9.81 10.40
CA GLY A 161 16.54 -8.89 9.28
C GLY A 161 15.14 -8.27 9.17
N TRP A 162 14.63 -8.19 7.94
CA TRP A 162 13.44 -7.44 7.56
C TRP A 162 12.59 -8.23 6.58
N HIS A 163 11.28 -8.07 6.69
CA HIS A 163 10.29 -8.65 5.80
C HIS A 163 9.60 -7.54 5.02
N MET A 164 9.32 -7.80 3.75
CA MET A 164 8.48 -6.95 2.92
C MET A 164 7.31 -7.76 2.40
N LEU A 165 6.09 -7.37 2.77
CA LEU A 165 4.87 -7.85 2.13
C LEU A 165 4.59 -7.00 0.88
N ILE A 166 4.12 -7.65 -0.18
CA ILE A 166 4.02 -7.03 -1.51
C ILE A 166 2.69 -7.41 -2.15
N THR A 167 1.98 -6.44 -2.71
CA THR A 167 0.83 -6.71 -3.57
C THR A 167 1.32 -7.37 -4.84
N ALA A 168 1.00 -8.65 -4.99
CA ALA A 168 1.48 -9.46 -6.09
C ALA A 168 0.42 -10.46 -6.56
N ARG A 169 0.67 -11.08 -7.71
CA ARG A 169 -0.22 -12.07 -8.30
C ARG A 169 0.49 -13.40 -8.52
N SER A 170 -0.23 -14.48 -8.29
CA SER A 170 0.21 -15.85 -8.58
C SER A 170 0.26 -16.09 -10.08
N ARG A 171 1.20 -16.93 -10.50
CA ARG A 171 1.35 -17.38 -11.88
C ARG A 171 0.22 -18.31 -12.36
N GLU A 172 -0.55 -18.86 -11.42
CA GLU A 172 -1.53 -19.92 -11.67
C GLU A 172 -2.89 -19.58 -11.06
N GLY A 173 -3.96 -20.14 -11.64
CA GLY A 173 -5.34 -19.93 -11.20
C GLY A 173 -6.15 -19.06 -12.15
N ASP A 174 -7.39 -18.76 -11.79
CA ASP A 174 -8.24 -17.83 -12.53
C ASP A 174 -7.80 -16.36 -12.31
N ALA A 175 -8.01 -15.49 -13.28
CA ALA A 175 -7.53 -14.11 -13.26
C ALA A 175 -8.00 -13.32 -12.03
N PHE A 176 -9.27 -13.47 -11.63
CA PHE A 176 -9.84 -12.83 -10.43
C PHE A 176 -9.58 -13.59 -9.13
N SER A 177 -8.76 -14.65 -9.18
CA SER A 177 -8.35 -15.46 -8.03
C SER A 177 -6.85 -15.36 -7.72
N ARG A 178 -6.08 -14.70 -8.59
CA ARG A 178 -4.60 -14.73 -8.56
C ARG A 178 -3.95 -13.85 -7.50
N GLY A 179 -4.68 -13.01 -6.77
CA GLY A 179 -4.11 -12.15 -5.73
C GLY A 179 -3.43 -12.95 -4.62
N VAL A 180 -2.18 -12.60 -4.29
CA VAL A 180 -1.39 -13.25 -3.24
C VAL A 180 -0.59 -12.24 -2.42
N VAL A 181 -0.22 -12.63 -1.21
CA VAL A 181 0.74 -11.88 -0.38
C VAL A 181 2.14 -12.19 -0.92
N GLY A 182 2.68 -11.31 -1.75
CA GLY A 182 4.06 -11.36 -2.20
C GLY A 182 5.03 -11.10 -1.05
N TYR A 183 6.27 -11.56 -1.22
CA TYR A 183 7.25 -11.57 -0.15
C TYR A 183 8.68 -11.37 -0.64
N ALA A 184 9.39 -10.47 0.04
CA ALA A 184 10.83 -10.36 0.00
C ALA A 184 11.41 -10.27 1.41
N TRP A 185 12.65 -10.70 1.56
CA TRP A 185 13.40 -10.63 2.82
C TRP A 185 14.73 -9.91 2.62
N SER A 186 15.17 -9.19 3.63
CA SER A 186 16.47 -8.51 3.63
C SER A 186 17.18 -8.67 4.97
N PRO A 187 18.51 -8.90 5.01
CA PRO A 187 19.26 -8.86 6.25
C PRO A 187 19.51 -7.43 6.76
N ASP A 188 19.45 -6.42 5.89
CA ASP A 188 20.06 -5.10 6.14
C ASP A 188 19.31 -3.89 5.55
N LEU A 189 18.13 -4.10 4.93
CA LEU A 189 17.34 -3.13 4.14
C LEU A 189 17.95 -2.72 2.80
N ASP A 190 19.19 -3.11 2.51
CA ASP A 190 19.90 -2.78 1.26
C ASP A 190 19.82 -3.93 0.25
N THR A 191 20.05 -5.16 0.71
CA THR A 191 20.05 -6.36 -0.13
C THR A 191 18.75 -7.12 0.07
N TRP A 192 17.99 -7.33 -1.01
CA TRP A 192 16.69 -8.02 -0.93
C TRP A 192 16.67 -9.32 -1.73
N GLU A 193 16.03 -10.34 -1.14
CA GLU A 193 15.74 -11.62 -1.77
C GLU A 193 14.24 -11.75 -1.98
N VAL A 194 13.78 -11.79 -3.24
CA VAL A 194 12.40 -12.12 -3.59
C VAL A 194 12.15 -13.62 -3.34
N ARG A 195 11.13 -13.92 -2.53
CA ARG A 195 10.80 -15.26 -2.05
C ARG A 195 9.41 -15.71 -2.52
N PRO A 196 9.04 -17.00 -2.36
CA PRO A 196 7.69 -17.47 -2.67
C PRO A 196 6.60 -16.72 -1.87
N PRO A 197 5.37 -16.62 -2.39
CA PRO A 197 4.27 -15.91 -1.72
C PRO A 197 3.90 -16.56 -0.38
N LEU A 198 3.40 -15.74 0.55
CA LEU A 198 2.98 -16.13 1.90
C LEU A 198 1.50 -16.56 1.99
N SER A 199 0.81 -16.55 0.85
CA SER A 199 -0.56 -17.05 0.72
C SER A 199 -0.70 -17.89 -0.55
N ARG A 200 -1.74 -18.71 -0.59
CA ARG A 200 -2.23 -19.28 -1.85
C ARG A 200 -3.19 -18.30 -2.53
N PRO A 201 -3.32 -18.35 -3.87
CA PRO A 201 -4.39 -17.63 -4.56
C PRO A 201 -5.76 -18.05 -4.00
N GLY A 202 -6.73 -17.16 -4.10
CA GLY A 202 -8.01 -17.26 -3.41
C GLY A 202 -9.16 -16.71 -4.24
N LYS A 203 -9.91 -15.76 -3.67
CA LYS A 203 -11.11 -15.16 -4.26
C LYS A 203 -10.92 -13.68 -4.63
N PHE A 204 -9.67 -13.23 -4.69
CA PHE A 204 -9.32 -11.83 -4.92
C PHE A 204 -8.38 -11.74 -6.12
N GLY A 205 -8.62 -10.79 -7.02
CA GLY A 205 -7.75 -10.51 -8.14
C GLY A 205 -6.41 -9.94 -7.67
N GLN A 206 -6.44 -9.05 -6.68
CA GLN A 206 -5.26 -8.44 -6.07
C GLN A 206 -5.50 -8.21 -4.57
N LEU A 207 -4.42 -8.00 -3.81
CA LEU A 207 -4.45 -7.69 -2.39
C LEU A 207 -3.65 -6.40 -2.18
N GLU A 208 -4.31 -5.25 -2.29
CA GLU A 208 -3.66 -3.93 -2.30
C GLU A 208 -3.35 -3.43 -0.88
N VAL A 209 -2.35 -2.57 -0.75
CA VAL A 209 -2.05 -1.81 0.48
C VAL A 209 -1.94 -2.73 1.71
N LEU A 210 -1.16 -3.80 1.56
CA LEU A 210 -0.97 -4.81 2.60
C LEU A 210 -0.42 -4.18 3.89
N GLN A 211 -0.82 -4.76 5.01
CA GLN A 211 -0.22 -4.51 6.32
C GLN A 211 -0.31 -5.75 7.20
N TYR A 212 0.79 -6.07 7.89
CA TYR A 212 0.75 -6.93 9.07
C TYR A 212 0.50 -6.07 10.32
N VAL A 213 -0.40 -6.53 11.18
CA VAL A 213 -0.65 -5.92 12.49
C VAL A 213 -1.11 -6.98 13.50
N GLU A 214 -0.77 -6.79 14.77
CA GLU A 214 -1.36 -7.57 15.85
C GLU A 214 -2.52 -6.80 16.47
N LEU A 215 -3.72 -7.40 16.45
CA LEU A 215 -4.93 -6.87 17.09
C LEU A 215 -5.25 -7.76 18.28
N ASP A 216 -5.30 -7.20 19.49
CA ASP A 216 -5.54 -7.94 20.73
C ASP A 216 -4.65 -9.19 20.91
N GLY A 217 -3.38 -9.09 20.47
CA GLY A 217 -2.40 -10.19 20.50
C GLY A 217 -2.63 -11.27 19.44
N VAL A 218 -3.49 -11.02 18.44
CA VAL A 218 -3.73 -11.90 17.31
C VAL A 218 -3.16 -11.27 16.03
N PRO A 219 -2.25 -11.97 15.32
CA PRO A 219 -1.80 -11.60 13.99
C PRO A 219 -2.95 -11.42 13.00
N HIS A 220 -2.96 -10.29 12.31
CA HIS A 220 -3.88 -9.98 11.23
C HIS A 220 -3.13 -9.45 10.02
N LEU A 221 -3.64 -9.81 8.84
CA LEU A 221 -3.31 -9.17 7.59
C LEU A 221 -4.46 -8.24 7.21
N VAL A 222 -4.14 -6.98 6.93
CA VAL A 222 -5.05 -5.99 6.33
C VAL A 222 -4.69 -5.84 4.85
N PHE A 223 -5.69 -5.75 3.99
CA PHE A 223 -5.52 -5.39 2.57
C PHE A 223 -6.79 -4.75 2.03
N SER A 224 -6.69 -4.10 0.88
CA SER A 224 -7.83 -3.60 0.10
C SER A 224 -8.02 -4.40 -1.18
N CYS A 225 -9.25 -4.52 -1.64
CA CYS A 225 -9.57 -5.09 -2.95
C CYS A 225 -10.85 -4.45 -3.49
N ALA A 226 -10.78 -3.96 -4.73
CA ALA A 226 -11.86 -3.23 -5.37
C ALA A 226 -12.98 -4.19 -5.78
N GLU A 227 -14.22 -3.69 -5.86
CA GLU A 227 -15.39 -4.51 -6.23
C GLU A 227 -15.15 -5.23 -7.57
N GLY A 228 -14.63 -4.51 -8.56
CA GLY A 228 -14.34 -5.04 -9.89
C GLY A 228 -13.24 -6.12 -9.92
N GLU A 229 -12.56 -6.38 -8.81
CA GLU A 229 -11.47 -7.35 -8.68
C GLU A 229 -11.83 -8.55 -7.81
N LEU A 230 -13.06 -8.56 -7.26
CA LEU A 230 -13.60 -9.70 -6.53
C LEU A 230 -13.97 -10.82 -7.52
N HIS A 231 -13.63 -12.06 -7.20
CA HIS A 231 -14.06 -13.19 -8.02
C HIS A 231 -15.59 -13.32 -8.02
N PRO A 232 -16.26 -13.27 -9.19
CA PRO A 232 -17.72 -13.11 -9.27
C PRO A 232 -18.50 -14.26 -8.63
N ASP A 233 -17.99 -15.50 -8.69
CA ASP A 233 -18.67 -16.68 -8.14
C ASP A 233 -18.25 -17.07 -6.71
N LEU A 234 -17.23 -16.41 -6.14
CA LEU A 234 -16.67 -16.77 -4.83
C LEU A 234 -16.97 -15.74 -3.73
N HIS A 235 -17.74 -14.70 -4.07
CA HIS A 235 -18.26 -13.70 -3.14
C HIS A 235 -19.78 -13.66 -3.19
N ILE A 236 -20.38 -13.02 -2.18
CA ILE A 236 -21.83 -12.85 -2.15
C ILE A 236 -22.22 -11.90 -3.30
N ALA A 237 -23.28 -12.22 -4.03
CA ALA A 237 -23.74 -11.37 -5.12
C ALA A 237 -24.07 -9.96 -4.60
N GLY A 238 -23.47 -8.94 -5.22
CA GLY A 238 -23.60 -7.53 -4.79
C GLY A 238 -22.72 -7.14 -3.60
N GLN A 239 -21.78 -8.00 -3.19
CA GLN A 239 -20.76 -7.62 -2.21
C GLN A 239 -19.80 -6.59 -2.83
N GLY A 240 -19.73 -5.42 -2.22
CA GLY A 240 -18.78 -4.38 -2.60
C GLY A 240 -17.34 -4.74 -2.24
N GLY A 241 -16.40 -4.00 -2.83
CA GLY A 241 -14.99 -4.00 -2.43
C GLY A 241 -14.78 -3.33 -1.07
N GLY A 242 -13.52 -3.02 -0.77
CA GLY A 242 -13.14 -2.28 0.43
C GLY A 242 -11.94 -2.89 1.13
N VAL A 243 -11.87 -2.65 2.44
CA VAL A 243 -10.80 -3.15 3.32
C VAL A 243 -11.19 -4.48 3.93
N TRP A 244 -10.22 -5.39 4.03
CA TRP A 244 -10.40 -6.76 4.49
C TRP A 244 -9.38 -7.11 5.55
N LEU A 245 -9.80 -7.90 6.54
CA LEU A 245 -8.94 -8.46 7.57
C LEU A 245 -8.91 -9.99 7.48
N VAL A 246 -7.72 -10.57 7.58
CA VAL A 246 -7.49 -12.02 7.65
C VAL A 246 -6.72 -12.35 8.92
N PRO A 247 -7.29 -13.11 9.87
CA PRO A 247 -6.54 -13.59 11.02
C PRO A 247 -5.51 -14.65 10.59
N GLY A 248 -4.30 -14.53 11.11
CA GLY A 248 -3.16 -15.42 10.87
C GLY A 248 -2.59 -16.02 12.15
N GLU A 249 -1.42 -16.62 12.03
CA GLU A 249 -0.68 -17.23 13.15
C GLU A 249 0.62 -16.48 13.48
N THR A 250 1.28 -15.91 12.47
CA THR A 250 2.54 -15.16 12.58
C THR A 250 2.57 -14.05 11.52
N LEU A 251 3.60 -13.19 11.59
CA LEU A 251 3.93 -12.22 10.55
C LEU A 251 3.99 -12.81 9.14
N LEU A 252 4.51 -14.03 9.01
CA LEU A 252 4.67 -14.71 7.72
C LEU A 252 3.51 -15.65 7.40
N GLY A 253 2.40 -15.53 8.13
CA GLY A 253 1.23 -16.37 7.98
C GLY A 253 1.36 -17.71 8.72
N PRO A 254 0.75 -18.80 8.21
CA PRO A 254 0.09 -18.90 6.90
C PRO A 254 -1.14 -17.98 6.78
N TRP A 255 -1.28 -17.30 5.63
CA TRP A 255 -2.43 -16.43 5.36
C TRP A 255 -3.50 -17.19 4.57
N ASN A 256 -4.63 -17.49 5.21
CA ASN A 256 -5.78 -18.13 4.57
C ASN A 256 -6.82 -17.09 4.14
N LEU A 257 -6.72 -16.65 2.89
CA LEU A 257 -7.59 -15.61 2.31
C LEU A 257 -9.09 -15.97 2.30
N ASN A 258 -9.45 -17.25 2.44
CA ASN A 258 -10.86 -17.64 2.58
C ASN A 258 -11.48 -17.18 3.91
N ARG A 259 -10.64 -16.82 4.91
CA ARG A 259 -11.07 -16.27 6.19
C ARG A 259 -11.17 -14.74 6.19
N ALA A 260 -10.96 -14.09 5.04
CA ALA A 260 -11.07 -12.64 4.91
C ALA A 260 -12.49 -12.18 5.26
N ARG A 261 -12.58 -11.19 6.15
CA ARG A 261 -13.81 -10.46 6.49
C ARG A 261 -13.66 -9.02 6.05
N ARG A 262 -14.69 -8.46 5.44
CA ARG A 262 -14.73 -7.06 5.02
C ARG A 262 -14.98 -6.18 6.25
N VAL A 263 -14.35 -5.01 6.27
CA VAL A 263 -14.65 -3.95 7.23
C VAL A 263 -16.00 -3.32 6.87
N ASP A 264 -16.87 -3.16 7.85
CA ASP A 264 -18.20 -2.55 7.70
C ASP A 264 -18.09 -1.03 7.55
N HIS A 265 -17.60 -0.60 6.38
CA HIS A 265 -17.51 0.81 6.00
C HIS A 265 -17.51 0.95 4.48
N ASP A 266 -18.54 1.59 3.94
CA ASP A 266 -18.83 1.56 2.49
C ASP A 266 -17.79 2.29 1.63
N SER A 267 -17.30 3.44 2.08
CA SER A 267 -16.34 4.24 1.30
C SER A 267 -14.88 4.07 1.71
N LEU A 268 -14.57 3.25 2.73
CA LEU A 268 -13.20 3.16 3.25
C LEU A 268 -12.36 2.29 2.31
N TYR A 269 -11.27 2.85 1.81
CA TYR A 269 -10.33 2.14 0.96
C TYR A 269 -8.87 2.46 1.32
N ALA A 270 -7.95 1.58 0.89
CA ALA A 270 -6.51 1.65 1.15
C ALA A 270 -6.15 1.95 2.61
N ALA A 271 -6.89 1.36 3.55
CA ALA A 271 -6.71 1.66 4.96
C ALA A 271 -5.65 0.76 5.60
N ARG A 272 -4.89 1.35 6.51
CA ARG A 272 -3.98 0.65 7.43
C ARG A 272 -4.38 0.94 8.87
N VAL A 273 -4.10 -0.01 9.75
CA VAL A 273 -4.27 0.15 11.19
C VAL A 273 -3.17 1.03 11.75
N ILE A 274 -3.57 2.04 12.50
CA ILE A 274 -2.74 2.90 13.32
C ILE A 274 -3.09 2.69 14.80
N THR A 275 -2.18 3.08 15.69
CA THR A 275 -2.50 3.28 17.11
C THR A 275 -2.77 4.76 17.32
N ASP A 276 -4.01 5.09 17.68
CA ASP A 276 -4.47 6.47 17.84
C ASP A 276 -4.00 7.07 19.19
N GLY A 277 -4.21 8.37 19.40
CA GLY A 277 -3.74 9.10 20.58
C GLY A 277 -4.33 8.64 21.92
N ASP A 278 -5.43 7.87 21.90
CA ASP A 278 -6.01 7.20 23.07
C ASP A 278 -5.49 5.77 23.30
N GLY A 279 -4.60 5.29 22.42
CA GLY A 279 -4.03 3.94 22.44
C GLY A 279 -4.88 2.87 21.76
N GLU A 280 -6.06 3.23 21.25
CA GLU A 280 -6.92 2.30 20.52
C GLU A 280 -6.43 2.12 19.08
N GLN A 281 -6.59 0.90 18.55
CA GLN A 281 -6.25 0.60 17.17
C GLN A 281 -7.42 0.94 16.24
N ARG A 282 -7.16 1.78 15.23
CA ARG A 282 -8.15 2.25 14.26
C ARG A 282 -7.62 2.18 12.84
N LEU A 283 -8.50 2.19 11.86
CA LEU A 283 -8.16 2.24 10.44
C LEU A 283 -8.02 3.70 10.01
N LEU A 284 -6.90 4.00 9.36
CA LEU A 284 -6.68 5.25 8.64
C LEU A 284 -6.61 4.93 7.14
N GLY A 285 -7.57 5.47 6.38
CA GLY A 285 -7.69 5.29 4.95
C GLY A 285 -8.44 6.46 4.34
N PHE A 286 -8.71 6.40 3.03
CA PHE A 286 -9.42 7.47 2.33
C PHE A 286 -10.86 7.08 2.02
N SER A 287 -11.69 8.10 1.79
CA SER A 287 -13.03 7.95 1.25
C SER A 287 -12.95 7.82 -0.26
N ASP A 288 -13.25 6.63 -0.78
CA ASP A 288 -13.18 6.31 -2.21
C ASP A 288 -14.41 6.83 -2.96
N GLU A 289 -15.48 6.06 -3.02
CA GLU A 289 -16.71 6.48 -3.67
C GLU A 289 -17.85 6.68 -2.66
N VAL A 290 -18.61 7.76 -2.86
CA VAL A 290 -19.87 8.03 -2.15
C VAL A 290 -20.91 8.44 -3.20
N ASP A 291 -22.07 7.77 -3.19
CA ASP A 291 -23.15 7.99 -4.16
C ASP A 291 -22.69 7.88 -5.64
N GLY A 292 -21.66 7.06 -5.91
CA GLY A 292 -21.09 6.83 -7.24
C GLY A 292 -20.13 7.92 -7.73
N GLU A 293 -19.72 8.83 -6.86
CA GLU A 293 -18.71 9.84 -7.15
C GLU A 293 -17.46 9.61 -6.29
N PHE A 294 -16.28 9.73 -6.91
CA PHE A 294 -15.00 9.66 -6.22
C PHE A 294 -14.79 10.90 -5.33
N VAL A 295 -14.53 10.68 -4.04
CA VAL A 295 -14.31 11.74 -3.04
C VAL A 295 -12.82 12.10 -2.97
N GLY A 296 -11.97 11.12 -2.68
CA GLY A 296 -10.52 11.32 -2.62
C GLY A 296 -10.08 12.25 -1.49
N GLU A 297 -10.49 11.92 -0.27
CA GLU A 297 -10.16 12.64 0.96
C GLU A 297 -9.81 11.64 2.06
N LEU A 298 -8.81 11.96 2.89
CA LEU A 298 -8.46 11.09 4.02
C LEU A 298 -9.55 11.19 5.08
N LEU A 299 -9.98 10.05 5.63
CA LEU A 299 -10.95 10.00 6.72
C LEU A 299 -10.27 10.30 8.07
N ASP A 300 -11.07 10.72 9.06
CA ASP A 300 -10.64 10.57 10.46
C ASP A 300 -10.48 9.07 10.78
N PRO A 301 -9.65 8.68 11.78
CA PRO A 301 -9.50 7.28 12.17
C PRO A 301 -10.85 6.60 12.43
N VAL A 302 -11.06 5.44 11.78
CA VAL A 302 -12.30 4.66 11.79
C VAL A 302 -12.15 3.44 12.69
N ASP A 303 -13.16 3.14 13.51
CA ASP A 303 -13.14 1.93 14.35
C ASP A 303 -13.18 0.65 13.49
N ILE A 304 -12.50 -0.40 13.95
CA ILE A 304 -12.47 -1.69 13.26
C ILE A 304 -13.77 -2.46 13.56
N VAL A 305 -14.73 -2.39 12.64
CA VAL A 305 -15.98 -3.16 12.68
C VAL A 305 -16.00 -4.12 11.49
N LEU A 306 -16.29 -5.40 11.74
CA LEU A 306 -16.24 -6.45 10.72
C LEU A 306 -17.63 -7.02 10.42
N GLU A 307 -17.97 -7.14 9.13
CA GLU A 307 -19.17 -7.85 8.63
C GLU A 307 -19.08 -9.37 8.76
#